data_AF-F4N826-F1
#
_entry.id   AF-F4N826-F1
#
_cell.length_a   1.000
_cell.length_b   1.000
_cell.length_c   1.000
_cell.angle_alpha   90.00
_cell.angle_beta   90.00
_cell.angle_gamma   90.00
#
_symmetry.space_group_name_H-M   'P 1'
#
loop_
_entity.id
_entity.type
_entity.pdbx_description
1 polymer ?
#
loop_
_entity_poly.entity_id
_entity_poly.type
_entity_poly.pdbx_seq_one_letter_code
_entity_poly.pdbx_strand_id
1 'polypeptide(L)'
;MPFSLVTNQVEISPLHQPAIVDGTLDACQQLRIKPMAWSCLGGGRLFSDPEFQTLRNELQTIADEIGAESIEQVVYAWVLRLPSAPLPIIGSGKIERVKTAWASLSLTLTRQQWFRIRRAALGYDVP
;
A
#
# COMPACT_ATOMS: atom_id res chain seq x y z
N MET A 1 -9.57 25.51 -16.97
CA MET A 1 -9.46 26.28 -15.71
C MET A 1 -8.01 26.69 -15.53
N PRO A 2 -7.69 27.85 -14.93
CA PRO A 2 -6.32 28.38 -14.86
C PRO A 2 -5.50 27.80 -13.69
N PHE A 3 -5.70 26.53 -13.36
CA PHE A 3 -4.93 25.84 -12.32
C PHE A 3 -4.88 24.33 -12.59
N SER A 4 -3.81 23.68 -12.11
CA SER A 4 -3.62 22.23 -12.20
C SER A 4 -4.42 21.50 -11.13
N LEU A 5 -4.89 20.30 -11.44
CA LEU A 5 -5.35 19.36 -10.42
C LEU A 5 -4.16 19.02 -9.49
N VAL A 6 -4.39 19.06 -8.19
CA VAL A 6 -3.33 18.93 -7.17
C VAL A 6 -3.18 17.50 -6.62
N THR A 7 -4.22 16.68 -6.75
CA THR A 7 -4.22 15.27 -6.35
C THR A 7 -5.28 14.51 -7.14
N ASN A 8 -5.08 13.19 -7.25
CA ASN A 8 -6.11 12.25 -7.63
C ASN A 8 -6.23 11.21 -6.51
N GLN A 9 -7.37 11.17 -5.84
CA GLN A 9 -7.60 10.26 -4.73
C GLN A 9 -8.14 8.92 -5.25
N VAL A 10 -7.37 7.85 -5.08
CA VAL A 10 -7.64 6.52 -5.66
C VAL A 10 -7.41 5.40 -4.66
N GLU A 11 -8.06 4.26 -4.86
CA GLU A 11 -7.87 3.08 -4.01
C GLU A 11 -6.54 2.43 -4.36
N ILE A 12 -5.69 2.19 -3.36
CA ILE A 12 -4.40 1.52 -3.56
C ILE A 12 -4.13 0.63 -2.35
N SER A 13 -4.10 -0.68 -2.58
CA SER A 13 -3.71 -1.68 -1.58
C SER A 13 -3.19 -2.94 -2.26
N PRO A 14 -2.54 -3.87 -1.54
CA PRO A 14 -2.25 -5.19 -2.08
C PRO A 14 -3.51 -5.88 -2.63
N LEU A 15 -4.70 -5.63 -2.05
CA LEU A 15 -5.98 -6.19 -2.47
C LEU A 15 -6.60 -5.48 -3.69
N HIS A 16 -6.12 -4.28 -4.03
CA HIS A 16 -6.67 -3.46 -5.11
C HIS A 16 -5.52 -2.71 -5.83
N GLN A 17 -5.09 -3.29 -6.95
CA GLN A 17 -3.91 -2.84 -7.71
C GLN A 17 -4.16 -2.30 -9.15
N PRO A 18 -5.39 -2.05 -9.65
CA PRO A 18 -5.57 -1.64 -11.05
C PRO A 18 -4.85 -0.33 -11.38
N ALA A 19 -4.86 0.64 -10.46
CA ALA A 19 -4.19 1.93 -10.63
C ALA A 19 -2.67 1.81 -10.89
N ILE A 20 -2.05 0.70 -10.48
CA ILE A 20 -0.61 0.42 -10.67
C ILE A 20 -0.31 0.05 -12.12
N VAL A 21 -1.28 -0.42 -12.90
CA VAL A 21 -1.06 -0.96 -14.26
C VAL A 21 -1.94 -0.32 -15.34
N ASP A 22 -2.97 0.44 -14.98
CA ASP A 22 -3.92 1.04 -15.92
C ASP A 22 -3.52 2.44 -16.43
N GLY A 23 -2.34 2.93 -16.05
CA GLY A 23 -1.82 4.25 -16.39
C GLY A 23 -2.20 5.38 -15.42
N THR A 24 -3.07 5.12 -14.43
CA THR A 24 -3.49 6.13 -13.44
C THR A 24 -2.31 6.67 -12.64
N LEU A 25 -1.49 5.78 -12.08
CA LEU A 25 -0.31 6.20 -11.31
C LEU A 25 0.82 6.71 -12.20
N ASP A 26 0.92 6.24 -13.44
CA ASP A 26 1.88 6.76 -14.42
C ASP A 26 1.58 8.22 -14.74
N ALA A 27 0.31 8.58 -14.97
CA ALA A 27 -0.12 9.95 -15.17
C ALA A 27 0.18 10.83 -13.95
N CYS A 28 -0.10 10.34 -12.74
CA CYS A 28 0.23 11.05 -11.50
C CYS A 28 1.74 11.31 -11.40
N GLN A 29 2.57 10.30 -11.69
CA GLN A 29 4.02 10.41 -11.66
C GLN A 29 4.54 11.40 -12.73
N GLN A 30 4.06 11.31 -13.96
CA GLN A 30 4.44 12.20 -15.07
C GLN A 30 4.10 13.66 -14.77
N LEU A 31 2.92 13.90 -14.20
CA LEU A 31 2.44 15.24 -13.83
C LEU A 31 2.97 15.72 -12.47
N ARG A 32 3.78 14.91 -11.78
CA ARG A 32 4.31 15.20 -10.43
C ARG A 32 3.21 15.45 -9.39
N ILE A 33 2.08 14.78 -9.57
CA ILE A 33 0.94 14.79 -8.66
C ILE A 33 1.10 13.63 -7.68
N LYS A 34 1.00 13.91 -6.38
CA LYS A 34 0.97 12.87 -5.35
C LYS A 34 -0.48 12.40 -5.14
N PRO A 35 -0.81 11.14 -5.47
CA PRO A 35 -2.17 10.63 -5.28
C PRO A 35 -2.45 10.39 -3.80
N MET A 36 -3.67 10.66 -3.35
CA MET A 36 -4.11 10.25 -2.02
C MET A 36 -4.61 8.80 -2.09
N ALA A 37 -4.01 7.91 -1.33
CA ALA A 37 -4.34 6.48 -1.35
C ALA A 37 -5.35 6.17 -0.26
N TRP A 38 -6.57 5.78 -0.63
CA TRP A 38 -7.58 5.33 0.33
C TRP A 38 -7.71 3.80 0.35
N SER A 39 -8.34 3.26 1.41
CA SER A 39 -8.51 1.82 1.62
C SER A 39 -7.21 0.99 1.54
N CYS A 40 -6.09 1.52 2.02
CA CYS A 40 -4.80 0.80 1.99
C CYS A 40 -4.83 -0.58 2.67
N LEU A 41 -5.70 -0.76 3.68
CA LEU A 41 -5.89 -2.04 4.38
C LEU A 41 -7.09 -2.85 3.85
N GLY A 42 -7.57 -2.53 2.63
CA GLY A 42 -8.67 -3.23 1.95
C GLY A 42 -10.01 -3.18 2.66
N GLY A 43 -10.30 -2.08 3.38
CA GLY A 43 -11.53 -1.92 4.16
C GLY A 43 -11.65 -2.87 5.36
N GLY A 44 -10.54 -3.44 5.85
CA GLY A 44 -10.52 -4.40 6.95
C GLY A 44 -10.57 -5.87 6.51
N ARG A 45 -10.92 -6.15 5.25
CA ARG A 45 -10.96 -7.50 4.68
C ARG A 45 -9.63 -8.22 4.78
N LEU A 46 -8.52 -7.48 4.69
CA LEU A 46 -7.16 -8.00 4.87
C LEU A 46 -7.02 -8.84 6.15
N PHE A 47 -7.73 -8.48 7.23
CA PHE A 47 -7.63 -9.16 8.52
C PHE A 47 -8.68 -10.25 8.73
N SER A 48 -9.85 -10.12 8.11
CA SER A 48 -11.01 -10.98 8.40
C SER A 48 -11.26 -12.06 7.35
N ASP A 49 -10.89 -11.81 6.09
CA ASP A 49 -11.28 -12.68 4.99
C ASP A 49 -10.31 -13.87 4.86
N PRO A 50 -10.78 -15.13 4.92
CA PRO A 50 -9.93 -16.31 4.79
C PRO A 50 -9.13 -16.36 3.48
N GLU A 51 -9.66 -15.78 2.39
CA GLU A 51 -8.99 -15.77 1.08
C GLU A 51 -7.59 -15.11 1.14
N PHE A 52 -7.41 -14.09 1.98
CA PHE A 52 -6.12 -13.38 2.10
C PHE A 52 -5.13 -14.03 3.07
N GLN A 53 -5.32 -15.29 3.46
CA GLN A 53 -4.41 -15.95 4.42
C GLN A 53 -2.98 -16.06 3.88
N THR A 54 -2.80 -16.40 2.60
CA THR A 54 -1.48 -16.46 1.95
C THR A 54 -0.79 -15.10 2.00
N LEU A 55 -1.52 -14.02 1.69
CA LEU A 55 -1.00 -12.66 1.78
C LEU A 55 -0.63 -12.28 3.22
N ARG A 56 -1.47 -12.61 4.21
CA ARG A 56 -1.17 -12.35 5.63
C ARG A 56 0.12 -13.05 6.08
N ASN A 57 0.33 -14.30 5.67
CA ASN A 57 1.54 -15.05 5.99
C ASN A 57 2.79 -14.38 5.37
N GLU A 58 2.69 -13.95 4.11
CA GLU A 58 3.79 -13.26 3.42
C GLU A 58 4.10 -11.91 4.06
N LEU A 59 3.06 -11.13 4.39
CA LEU A 59 3.21 -9.85 5.08
C LEU A 59 3.85 -10.04 6.46
N GLN A 60 3.50 -11.10 7.19
CA GLN A 60 4.13 -11.39 8.48
C GLN A 60 5.61 -11.76 8.32
N THR A 61 5.93 -12.60 7.34
CA THR A 61 7.33 -12.95 7.04
C THR A 61 8.16 -11.70 6.73
N ILE A 62 7.61 -10.80 5.91
CA ILE A 62 8.30 -9.54 5.57
C ILE A 62 8.33 -8.58 6.76
N ALA A 63 7.32 -8.57 7.62
CA ALA A 63 7.34 -7.78 8.85
C ALA A 63 8.56 -8.16 9.70
N ASP A 64 8.79 -9.46 9.87
CA ASP A 64 9.93 -9.97 10.63
C ASP A 64 11.27 -9.61 9.96
N GLU A 65 11.35 -9.66 8.62
CA GLU A 65 12.56 -9.30 7.85
C GLU A 65 12.95 -7.82 7.98
N ILE A 66 11.96 -6.92 8.07
CA ILE A 66 12.20 -5.46 8.09
C ILE A 66 12.05 -4.84 9.48
N GLY A 67 11.75 -5.66 10.50
CA GLY A 67 11.53 -5.19 11.87
C GLY A 67 10.24 -4.40 12.07
N ALA A 68 9.19 -4.70 11.30
CA ALA A 68 7.88 -4.11 11.48
C ALA A 68 7.11 -4.77 12.64
N GLU A 69 6.36 -3.98 13.40
CA GLU A 69 5.57 -4.46 14.55
C GLU A 69 4.25 -5.11 14.11
N SER A 70 3.78 -4.82 12.90
CA SER A 70 2.54 -5.37 12.38
C SER A 70 2.50 -5.41 10.85
N ILE A 71 1.67 -6.30 10.31
CA ILE A 71 1.42 -6.38 8.86
C ILE A 71 0.79 -5.09 8.31
N GLU A 72 0.09 -4.29 9.13
CA GLU A 72 -0.43 -2.98 8.75
C GLU A 72 0.69 -2.04 8.32
N GLN A 73 1.80 -2.02 9.08
CA GLN A 73 2.96 -1.19 8.76
C GLN A 73 3.60 -1.60 7.43
N VAL A 74 3.71 -2.91 7.18
CA VAL A 74 4.23 -3.46 5.93
C VAL A 74 3.38 -3.02 4.74
N VAL A 75 2.05 -3.04 4.88
CA VAL A 75 1.13 -2.58 3.83
C VAL A 75 1.27 -1.09 3.56
N TYR A 76 1.38 -0.25 4.60
CA TYR A 76 1.64 1.17 4.41
C TYR A 76 3.00 1.41 3.73
N ALA A 77 4.06 0.72 4.16
CA ALA A 77 5.37 0.80 3.53
C ALA A 77 5.32 0.36 2.04
N TRP A 78 4.51 -0.64 1.72
CA TRP A 78 4.29 -1.11 0.35
C TRP A 78 3.64 -0.05 -0.53
N VAL A 79 2.60 0.65 -0.03
CA VAL A 79 1.95 1.76 -0.75
C VAL A 79 2.92 2.94 -0.90
N LEU A 80 3.63 3.31 0.17
CA LEU A 80 4.58 4.42 0.18
C LEU A 80 5.78 4.21 -0.75
N ARG A 81 6.10 2.96 -1.08
CA ARG A 81 7.22 2.63 -1.97
C ARG A 81 6.92 2.90 -3.45
N LEU A 82 5.65 3.13 -3.82
CA LEU A 82 5.26 3.42 -5.20
C LEU A 82 5.92 4.70 -5.74
N PRO A 83 6.34 4.72 -7.02
CA PRO A 83 7.09 5.83 -7.59
C PRO A 83 6.27 7.12 -7.76
N SER A 84 4.94 7.02 -7.78
CA SER A 84 4.02 8.18 -7.76
C SER A 84 3.95 8.88 -6.39
N ALA A 85 4.66 8.38 -5.39
CA ALA A 85 4.70 8.89 -4.00
C ALA A 85 3.31 9.13 -3.39
N PRO A 86 2.46 8.09 -3.25
CA PRO A 86 1.12 8.23 -2.68
C PRO A 86 1.13 8.72 -1.24
N LEU A 87 0.05 9.37 -0.83
CA LEU A 87 -0.23 9.81 0.54
C LEU A 87 -1.34 8.92 1.14
N PRO A 88 -1.01 7.93 1.99
CA PRO A 88 -2.01 7.03 2.57
C PRO A 88 -2.98 7.76 3.49
N ILE A 89 -4.27 7.49 3.33
CA ILE A 89 -5.33 7.96 4.22
C ILE A 89 -5.58 6.90 5.29
N ILE A 90 -5.47 7.31 6.56
CA ILE A 90 -5.75 6.44 7.70
C ILE A 90 -7.22 6.60 8.09
N GLY A 91 -8.00 5.53 7.93
CA GLY A 91 -9.44 5.51 8.25
C GLY A 91 -9.79 5.15 9.70
N SER A 92 -8.80 4.96 10.59
CA SER A 92 -9.06 4.55 11.97
C SER A 92 -9.27 5.74 12.90
N GLY A 93 -10.32 5.70 13.72
CA GLY A 93 -10.51 6.64 14.83
C GLY A 93 -9.68 6.32 16.10
N LYS A 94 -8.89 5.24 16.10
CA LYS A 94 -8.05 4.85 17.25
C LYS A 94 -6.65 5.42 17.10
N ILE A 95 -6.21 6.24 18.04
CA ILE A 95 -4.89 6.90 18.00
C ILE A 95 -3.72 5.92 17.89
N GLU A 96 -3.81 4.75 18.51
CA GLU A 96 -2.76 3.75 18.44
C GLU A 96 -2.54 3.25 17.00
N ARG A 97 -3.61 3.09 16.21
CA ARG A 97 -3.48 2.72 14.79
C ARG A 97 -2.88 3.83 13.94
N VAL A 98 -3.11 5.10 14.32
CA VAL A 98 -2.45 6.24 13.66
C VAL A 98 -0.95 6.22 13.93
N LYS A 99 -0.52 5.93 15.17
CA LYS A 99 0.90 5.77 15.53
C LYS A 99 1.53 4.60 14.78
N THR A 100 0.84 3.47 14.66
CA THR A 100 1.30 2.33 13.87
C THR A 100 1.54 2.73 12.41
N ALA A 101 0.59 3.43 11.78
CA ALA A 101 0.76 3.92 10.42
C ALA A 101 1.92 4.94 10.31
N TRP A 102 2.08 5.82 11.28
CA TRP A 102 3.22 6.76 11.32
C TRP A 102 4.57 6.04 11.36
N ALA A 103 4.71 5.00 12.19
CA ALA A 103 5.94 4.22 12.30
C ALA A 103 6.35 3.55 10.98
N SER A 104 5.39 3.24 10.09
CA SER A 104 5.68 2.67 8.76
C SER A 104 6.55 3.57 7.87
N LEU A 105 6.59 4.89 8.12
CA LEU A 105 7.45 5.83 7.39
C LEU A 105 8.94 5.54 7.56
N SER A 106 9.32 4.83 8.63
CA SER A 106 10.70 4.43 8.90
C SER A 106 11.09 3.10 8.26
N LEU A 107 10.11 2.34 7.75
CA LEU A 107 10.33 1.02 7.15
C LEU A 107 10.73 1.15 5.69
N THR A 108 11.69 0.33 5.27
CA THR A 108 12.14 0.28 3.88
C THR A 108 11.95 -1.11 3.31
N LEU A 109 11.15 -1.21 2.24
CA LEU A 109 11.03 -2.45 1.47
C LEU A 109 12.05 -2.48 0.35
N THR A 110 12.74 -3.62 0.22
CA THR A 110 13.46 -3.96 -1.00
C THR A 110 12.48 -4.18 -2.16
N ARG A 111 12.98 -4.05 -3.39
CA ARG A 111 12.17 -4.34 -4.58
C ARG A 111 11.65 -5.79 -4.56
N GLN A 112 12.47 -6.74 -4.11
CA GLN A 112 12.08 -8.15 -4.02
C GLN A 112 10.93 -8.37 -3.02
N GLN A 113 11.00 -7.78 -1.83
CA GLN A 113 9.92 -7.83 -0.85
C GLN A 113 8.64 -7.18 -1.39
N TRP A 114 8.76 -6.05 -2.09
CA TRP A 114 7.61 -5.38 -2.71
C TRP A 114 6.87 -6.29 -3.72
N PHE A 115 7.62 -7.02 -4.56
CA PHE A 115 7.05 -7.97 -5.51
C PHE A 115 6.52 -9.25 -4.85
N ARG A 116 7.14 -9.73 -3.77
CA ARG A 116 6.63 -10.87 -2.98
C ARG A 116 5.22 -10.59 -2.44
N ILE A 117 4.99 -9.40 -1.87
CA ILE A 117 3.66 -8.96 -1.42
C ILE A 117 2.68 -8.93 -2.58
N ARG A 118 3.06 -8.31 -3.70
CA ARG A 118 2.22 -8.23 -4.89
C ARG A 118 1.81 -9.61 -5.42
N ARG A 119 2.76 -10.54 -5.49
CA ARG A 119 2.54 -11.93 -5.92
C ARG A 119 1.59 -12.68 -4.98
N ALA A 120 1.84 -12.59 -3.66
CA ALA A 120 0.98 -13.22 -2.66
C ALA A 120 -0.45 -12.68 -2.67
N ALA A 121 -0.63 -11.40 -3.05
CA ALA A 121 -1.95 -10.80 -3.18
C ALA A 121 -2.68 -11.16 -4.49
N LEU A 122 -1.95 -11.33 -5.60
CA LEU A 122 -2.55 -11.66 -6.91
C LEU A 122 -2.75 -13.16 -7.13
N GLY A 123 -2.01 -14.01 -6.42
CA GLY A 123 -2.07 -15.47 -6.57
C GLY A 123 -1.33 -16.03 -7.78
N TYR A 124 -0.60 -15.19 -8.55
CA TYR A 124 0.22 -15.57 -9.69
C TYR A 124 1.46 -14.67 -9.82
N ASP A 125 2.46 -15.12 -10.59
CA ASP A 125 3.68 -14.35 -10.85
C ASP A 125 3.41 -13.13 -11.75
N VAL A 126 3.97 -11.98 -11.37
CA VAL A 126 3.87 -10.74 -12.15
C VAL A 126 4.77 -10.87 -13.39
N PRO A 127 4.28 -10.55 -14.61
CA PRO A 127 5.07 -10.58 -15.84
C PRO A 127 6.20 -9.54 -15.88
#